data_AF-A0AB35QEU1-F1
#
_entry.id   AF-A0AB35QEU1-F1
#
_cell.length_a   1.000
_cell.length_b   1.000
_cell.length_c   1.000
_cell.angle_alpha   90.00
_cell.angle_beta   90.00
_cell.angle_gamma   90.00
#
_symmetry.space_group_name_H-M   'P 1'
#
loop_
_entity.id
_entity.type
_entity.pdbx_description
1 polymer ?
#
loop_
_entity_poly.entity_id
_entity_poly.type
_entity_poly.pdbx_seq_one_letter_code
_entity_poly.pdbx_strand_id
1 'polypeptide(L)'
;MMNAYVRPHPDGFKSYLGKDQKTGLYTVRVGWTIYETNANGSVLYIVKEESKIPLDVEKFKTDRPKIYDALLNEVQFQRKKQLAIDLQKSNIPSYDRKAYKKRRGFISS
;
A
#
# COMPACT_ATOMS: atom_id res chain seq x y z
N MET A 1 -23.89 25.53 -15.87
CA MET A 1 -22.59 24.85 -15.65
C MET A 1 -22.88 23.43 -15.20
N MET A 2 -22.65 22.43 -16.05
CA MET A 2 -22.87 21.03 -15.69
C MET A 2 -21.73 20.60 -14.75
N ASN A 3 -22.03 20.42 -13.46
CA ASN A 3 -21.17 19.66 -12.57
C ASN A 3 -21.13 18.23 -13.11
N ALA A 4 -20.05 17.88 -13.82
CA ALA A 4 -19.77 16.50 -14.14
C ALA A 4 -19.61 15.76 -12.80
N TYR A 5 -20.65 15.05 -12.39
CA TYR A 5 -20.58 14.12 -11.27
C TYR A 5 -19.53 13.08 -11.64
N VAL A 6 -18.30 13.27 -11.15
CA VAL A 6 -17.25 12.27 -11.26
C VAL A 6 -17.77 11.06 -10.51
N ARG A 7 -18.21 10.04 -11.27
CA ARG A 7 -18.78 8.83 -10.68
C ARG A 7 -17.71 8.20 -9.77
N PRO A 8 -18.06 7.82 -8.54
CA PRO A 8 -17.15 7.05 -7.72
C PRO A 8 -16.81 5.75 -8.45
N HIS A 9 -15.58 5.27 -8.29
CA HIS A 9 -15.18 4.00 -8.87
C HIS A 9 -16.06 2.87 -8.28
N PRO A 10 -16.52 1.88 -9.07
CA PRO A 10 -17.38 0.80 -8.59
C PRO A 10 -16.81 0.07 -7.36
N ASP A 11 -15.52 -0.24 -7.34
CA ASP A 11 -14.87 -0.86 -6.16
C ASP A 11 -14.52 0.13 -5.03
N GLY A 12 -15.19 1.28 -4.95
CA GLY A 12 -15.01 2.26 -3.87
C GLY A 12 -13.78 3.16 -4.00
N PHE A 13 -13.46 3.89 -2.92
CA PHE A 13 -12.42 4.93 -2.94
C PHE A 13 -11.00 4.39 -3.15
N LYS A 14 -10.71 3.17 -2.69
CA LYS A 14 -9.38 2.56 -2.84
C LYS A 14 -9.50 1.05 -3.00
N SER A 15 -8.53 0.44 -3.70
CA SER A 15 -8.47 -1.00 -3.87
C SER A 15 -7.01 -1.47 -3.99
N TYR A 16 -6.67 -2.53 -3.27
CA TYR A 16 -5.37 -3.19 -3.41
C TYR A 16 -5.39 -4.11 -4.63
N LEU A 17 -4.48 -3.86 -5.58
CA LEU A 17 -4.40 -4.59 -6.85
C LEU A 17 -3.36 -5.70 -6.84
N GLY A 18 -2.34 -5.59 -5.97
CA GLY A 18 -1.34 -6.64 -5.85
C GLY A 18 -0.02 -6.14 -5.29
N LYS A 19 0.94 -7.05 -5.19
CA LYS A 19 2.31 -6.76 -4.82
C LYS A 19 3.22 -7.46 -5.80
N ASP A 20 4.12 -6.69 -6.40
CA ASP A 20 5.18 -7.23 -7.23
C ASP A 20 6.19 -7.96 -6.33
N GLN A 21 6.38 -9.25 -6.61
CA GLN A 21 7.28 -10.11 -5.83
C GLN A 21 8.77 -9.80 -6.07
N LYS A 22 9.12 -9.26 -7.25
CA LYS A 22 10.51 -8.93 -7.61
C LYS A 22 10.92 -7.61 -6.98
N THR A 23 10.09 -6.58 -7.13
CA THR A 23 10.41 -5.23 -6.64
C THR A 23 9.94 -4.97 -5.21
N GLY A 24 8.99 -5.77 -4.71
CA GLY A 24 8.37 -5.58 -3.40
C GLY A 24 7.39 -4.41 -3.33
N LEU A 25 7.08 -3.78 -4.46
CA LEU A 25 6.15 -2.66 -4.57
C LEU A 25 4.70 -3.13 -4.45
N TYR A 26 3.89 -2.37 -3.74
CA TYR A 26 2.46 -2.57 -3.58
C TYR A 26 1.74 -1.69 -4.60
N THR A 27 0.86 -2.30 -5.38
CA THR A 27 0.00 -1.64 -6.35
C THR A 27 -1.37 -1.39 -5.72
N VAL A 28 -1.77 -0.13 -5.63
CA VAL A 28 -3.02 0.30 -5.00
C VAL A 28 -3.69 1.35 -5.88
N ARG A 29 -4.97 1.14 -6.21
CA ARG A 29 -5.81 2.17 -6.79
C ARG A 29 -6.32 3.09 -5.69
N VAL A 30 -6.19 4.39 -5.87
CA VAL A 30 -6.85 5.41 -5.04
C VAL A 30 -7.62 6.36 -5.97
N GLY A 31 -8.94 6.40 -5.80
CA GLY A 31 -9.85 6.98 -6.79
C GLY A 31 -9.76 6.23 -8.11
N TRP A 32 -9.37 6.95 -9.16
CA TRP A 32 -9.15 6.43 -10.52
C TRP A 32 -7.68 6.22 -10.87
N THR A 33 -6.77 6.63 -9.98
CA THR A 33 -5.33 6.57 -10.23
C THR A 33 -4.74 5.34 -9.56
N ILE A 34 -3.86 4.65 -10.27
CA ILE A 34 -3.10 3.53 -9.74
C ILE A 34 -1.73 4.03 -9.29
N TYR A 35 -1.37 3.68 -8.07
CA TYR A 35 -0.09 4.02 -7.46
C TYR A 35 0.68 2.74 -7.15
N GLU A 36 2.00 2.83 -7.27
CA GLU A 36 2.90 1.83 -6.74
C GLU A 36 3.83 2.45 -5.72
N THR A 37 3.98 1.77 -4.57
CA THR A 37 4.85 2.24 -3.49
C THR A 37 5.49 1.09 -2.74
N ASN A 38 6.65 1.36 -2.14
CA ASN A 38 7.24 0.41 -1.19
C ASN A 38 6.48 0.42 0.16
N ALA A 39 6.84 -0.52 1.04
CA ALA A 39 6.20 -0.72 2.34
C ALA A 39 6.21 0.50 3.27
N ASN A 40 7.13 1.45 3.06
CA ASN A 40 7.34 2.60 3.94
C ASN A 40 6.89 3.92 3.29
N GLY A 41 6.44 3.90 2.04
CA GLY A 41 6.05 5.11 1.32
C GLY A 41 7.22 5.97 0.85
N SER A 42 8.45 5.45 0.82
CA SER A 42 9.67 6.21 0.44
C SER A 42 9.89 6.27 -1.07
N VAL A 43 9.22 5.40 -1.82
CA VAL A 43 9.25 5.38 -3.29
C VAL A 43 7.81 5.38 -3.75
N LEU A 44 7.47 6.26 -4.69
CA LEU A 44 6.12 6.40 -5.22
C LEU A 44 6.14 6.53 -6.73
N TYR A 45 5.28 5.76 -7.39
CA TYR A 45 5.03 5.85 -8.82
C TYR A 45 3.54 6.04 -9.08
N ILE A 46 3.22 6.81 -10.12
CA ILE A 46 1.94 6.70 -10.79
C ILE A 46 2.08 5.68 -11.91
N VAL A 47 1.15 4.73 -11.98
CA VAL A 47 1.04 3.77 -13.08
C VAL A 47 0.02 4.31 -14.08
N LYS A 48 0.46 4.50 -15.32
CA LYS A 48 -0.40 4.84 -16.45
C LYS A 48 -0.16 3.81 -17.55
N GLU A 49 -1.20 3.04 -17.86
CA GLU A 49 -1.14 1.97 -18.87
C GLU A 49 0.05 1.04 -18.57
N GLU A 50 1.14 1.14 -19.34
CA GLU A 50 2.35 0.32 -19.20
C GLU A 50 3.56 1.06 -18.63
N SER A 51 3.41 2.36 -18.32
CA SER A 51 4.49 3.21 -17.83
C SER A 51 4.38 3.54 -16.34
N LYS A 52 5.53 3.56 -15.67
CA LYS A 52 5.67 3.99 -14.27
C LYS A 52 6.37 5.34 -14.22
N ILE A 53 5.66 6.35 -13.75
CA ILE A 53 6.20 7.71 -13.62
C ILE A 53 6.61 7.91 -12.16
N PRO A 54 7.91 8.11 -11.86
CA PRO A 54 8.35 8.38 -10.50
C PRO A 54 7.79 9.72 -10.01
N LEU A 55 7.35 9.75 -8.75
CA LEU A 55 6.88 10.96 -8.09
C LEU A 55 7.82 11.35 -6.95
N ASP A 56 8.00 12.65 -6.77
CA ASP A 56 8.59 13.20 -5.56
C ASP A 56 7.62 12.99 -4.38
N VAL A 57 8.05 12.19 -3.41
CA VAL A 57 7.26 11.80 -2.26
C VAL A 57 6.94 12.98 -1.34
N GLU A 58 7.90 13.86 -1.10
CA GLU A 58 7.72 14.98 -0.16
C GLU A 58 6.75 16.01 -0.75
N LYS A 59 6.91 16.30 -2.04
CA LYS A 59 5.95 17.11 -2.77
C LYS A 59 4.56 16.46 -2.78
N PHE A 60 4.47 15.16 -3.02
CA PHE A 60 3.19 14.45 -3.06
C PHE A 60 2.46 14.44 -1.72
N LYS A 61 3.18 14.26 -0.60
CA LYS A 61 2.61 14.36 0.76
C LYS A 61 1.96 15.73 0.99
N THR A 62 2.61 16.78 0.51
CA THR A 62 2.14 18.16 0.66
C THR A 62 0.95 18.46 -0.24
N ASP A 63 1.05 18.09 -1.53
CA ASP A 63 0.03 18.38 -2.52
C ASP A 63 -1.23 17.51 -2.35
N ARG A 64 -1.06 16.25 -1.91
CA ARG A 64 -2.12 15.22 -1.88
C ARG A 64 -2.09 14.37 -0.59
N PRO A 65 -2.15 14.99 0.60
CA PRO A 65 -2.00 14.28 1.88
C PRO A 65 -3.02 13.16 2.06
N LYS A 66 -4.30 13.42 1.72
CA LYS A 66 -5.38 12.42 1.85
C LYS A 66 -5.16 11.18 0.98
N ILE A 67 -4.59 11.35 -0.22
CA ILE A 67 -4.30 10.22 -1.13
C ILE A 67 -3.10 9.45 -0.59
N TYR A 68 -2.06 10.15 -0.14
CA TYR A 68 -0.89 9.53 0.47
C TYR A 68 -1.27 8.70 1.71
N ASP A 69 -2.08 9.25 2.61
CA ASP A 69 -2.54 8.54 3.80
C ASP A 69 -3.38 7.31 3.44
N ALA A 70 -4.31 7.44 2.49
CA ALA A 70 -5.14 6.32 2.05
C ALA A 70 -4.29 5.19 1.44
N LEU A 71 -3.31 5.55 0.62
CA LEU A 71 -2.35 4.64 0.01
C LEU A 71 -1.52 3.92 1.07
N LEU A 72 -0.87 4.67 1.97
CA LEU A 72 0.02 4.10 2.97
C LEU A 72 -0.75 3.23 3.98
N ASN A 73 -1.95 3.65 4.38
CA ASN A 73 -2.82 2.87 5.24
C ASN A 73 -3.21 1.53 4.60
N GLU A 74 -3.51 1.52 3.29
CA GLU A 74 -3.79 0.28 2.57
C GLU A 74 -2.58 -0.65 2.55
N VAL A 75 -1.40 -0.11 2.26
CA VAL A 75 -0.15 -0.88 2.27
C VAL A 75 0.12 -1.48 3.66
N GLN A 76 -0.03 -0.70 4.73
CA GLN A 76 0.14 -1.24 6.09
C GLN A 76 -0.91 -2.29 6.43
N PHE A 77 -2.16 -2.13 5.99
CA PHE A 77 -3.20 -3.12 6.18
C PHE A 77 -2.83 -4.45 5.51
N GLN A 78 -2.40 -4.42 4.24
CA GLN A 78 -1.99 -5.62 3.52
C GLN A 78 -0.75 -6.28 4.14
N ARG A 79 0.20 -5.48 4.64
CA ARG A 79 1.36 -6.00 5.41
C ARG A 79 0.92 -6.76 6.66
N LYS A 80 0.01 -6.17 7.46
CA LYS A 80 -0.52 -6.81 8.67
C LYS A 80 -1.28 -8.09 8.33
N LYS A 81 -2.07 -8.08 7.25
CA LYS A 81 -2.78 -9.25 6.75
C LYS A 81 -1.81 -10.38 6.37
N GLN A 82 -0.77 -10.06 5.60
CA GLN A 82 0.25 -11.05 5.22
C GLN A 82 0.98 -11.60 6.44
N LEU A 83 1.34 -10.75 7.41
CA LEU A 83 1.96 -11.19 8.66
C LEU A 83 1.06 -12.19 9.42
N ALA A 84 -0.24 -11.92 9.50
CA ALA A 84 -1.18 -12.82 10.16
C ALA A 84 -1.26 -14.18 9.45
N ILE A 85 -1.32 -14.19 8.12
CA ILE A 85 -1.29 -15.41 7.31
C ILE A 85 0.01 -16.19 7.54
N ASP A 86 1.15 -15.50 7.50
CA ASP A 86 2.45 -16.10 7.72
C ASP A 86 2.55 -16.75 9.11
N LEU A 87 2.10 -16.04 10.15
CA LEU A 87 2.09 -16.54 11.53
C LEU A 87 1.18 -17.76 11.72
N GLN A 88 0.05 -17.80 11.01
CA GLN A 88 -0.86 -18.94 11.03
C GLN A 88 -0.24 -20.15 10.32
N LYS A 89 0.43 -19.95 9.18
CA LYS A 89 1.05 -21.02 8.38
C LYS A 89 2.35 -21.56 8.97
N SER A 90 3.11 -20.73 9.67
CA SER A 90 4.46 -21.07 10.10
C SER A 90 4.53 -21.99 11.32
N ASN A 91 3.39 -22.33 11.95
CA ASN A 91 3.32 -23.08 13.21
C ASN A 91 4.26 -22.54 14.31
N ILE A 92 4.62 -21.25 14.24
CA ILE A 92 5.58 -20.65 15.17
C ILE A 92 4.93 -20.57 16.55
N PRO A 93 5.54 -21.18 17.58
CA PRO A 93 5.07 -21.08 18.95
C PRO A 93 4.94 -19.62 19.39
N SER A 94 3.98 -19.32 20.26
CA SER A 94 3.66 -17.95 20.67
C SER A 94 4.88 -17.16 21.17
N TYR A 95 5.78 -17.82 21.90
CA TYR A 95 7.02 -17.22 22.45
C TYR A 95 7.97 -16.71 21.35
N ASP A 96 8.05 -17.39 20.21
CA ASP A 96 8.92 -17.02 19.08
C ASP A 96 8.30 -15.98 18.14
N ARG A 97 6.99 -15.71 18.26
CA ARG A 97 6.28 -14.77 17.37
C ARG A 97 6.83 -13.35 17.49
N LYS A 98 7.35 -12.94 18.66
CA LYS A 98 7.97 -11.62 18.84
C LYS A 98 9.22 -11.46 18.00
N ALA A 99 10.12 -12.45 18.03
CA ALA A 99 11.32 -12.46 17.19
C ALA A 99 10.98 -12.54 15.70
N TYR A 100 9.95 -13.31 15.33
CA TYR A 100 9.46 -13.39 13.95
C TYR A 100 8.94 -12.04 13.43
N LYS A 101 8.10 -11.35 14.21
CA LYS A 101 7.58 -10.01 13.86
C LYS A 101 8.71 -9.00 13.66
N LYS A 102 9.70 -9.00 14.56
CA LYS A 102 10.88 -8.13 14.48
C LYS A 102 11.66 -8.36 13.17
N ARG A 103 11.90 -9.61 12.78
CA ARG A 103 12.53 -9.96 11.49
C ARG A 103 11.75 -9.47 10.27
N ARG A 104 10.43 -9.38 10.37
CA ARG A 104 9.55 -8.86 9.31
C ARG A 104 9.39 -7.33 9.33
N GLY A 105 10.16 -6.63 10.16
CA GLY A 105 10.12 -5.17 10.28
C GLY A 105 8.86 -4.65 10.98
N PHE A 106 8.16 -5.50 11.72
CA PHE A 106 7.10 -5.06 12.63
C PHE A 106 7.70 -4.82 14.00
N ILE A 107 7.71 -3.56 14.41
CA ILE A 107 8.05 -3.17 15.77
C ILE A 107 6.77 -3.36 16.58
N SER A 108 6.68 -4.40 17.39
CA SER A 108 5.67 -4.46 18.46
C SER A 108 6.36 -4.81 19.77
N SER A 109 6.13 -3.96 20.78
CA SER A 109 6.42 -4.20 22.20
C SER A 109 6.03 -5.60 22.66
#